data_AF-A0AAV0M3F2-F1
#
_entry.id   AF-A0AAV0M3F2-F1
#
_cell.length_a   1.000
_cell.length_b   1.000
_cell.length_c   1.000
_cell.angle_alpha   90.00
_cell.angle_beta   90.00
_cell.angle_gamma   90.00
#
_symmetry.space_group_name_H-M   'P 1'
#
loop_
_entity.id
_entity.type
_entity.pdbx_description
1 polymer ?
#
loop_
_entity_poly.entity_id
_entity_poly.type
_entity_poly.pdbx_seq_one_letter_code
_entity_poly.pdbx_strand_id
1 'polypeptide(L)'
;MEKLKSLLPDELKRMVWNSTVENLPAASSSLLEFLLNLPQFHQMVRDLAAPEDSLCAKNKAAAMELKKKGNQCYSNGDYAAALHCYSQALRVAPQEADDRDRSLVAALFLNRASVFHRQGLLKECLRDCNRALQISPSYSKAWYRRGKANAALGNRQEAILDLGVAKDMEISLAGKRQIECELDMIISQRQSASRIVDQCSQISTGGAGAGTSNTTLKT
;
A
#
# COMPACT_ATOMS: atom_id res chain seq x y z
N MET A 1 -5.25 25.90 -11.61
CA MET A 1 -5.05 24.95 -12.74
C MET A 1 -5.98 25.22 -13.92
N GLU A 2 -7.31 25.22 -13.78
CA GLU A 2 -8.22 25.44 -14.94
C GLU A 2 -8.06 26.82 -15.60
N LYS A 3 -7.86 27.88 -14.81
CA LYS A 3 -7.55 29.22 -15.33
C LYS A 3 -6.26 29.24 -16.17
N LEU A 4 -5.23 28.48 -15.78
CA LEU A 4 -3.97 28.39 -16.51
C LEU A 4 -4.12 27.63 -17.82
N LYS A 5 -4.90 26.53 -17.82
CA LYS A 5 -5.22 25.76 -19.04
C LYS A 5 -5.98 26.58 -20.07
N SER A 6 -6.90 27.45 -19.63
CA SER A 6 -7.67 28.32 -20.52
C SER A 6 -6.82 29.36 -21.26
N LEU A 7 -5.65 29.71 -20.70
CA LEU A 7 -4.72 30.69 -21.26
C LEU A 7 -3.74 30.09 -22.28
N LEU A 8 -3.73 28.77 -22.45
CA LEU A 8 -2.87 28.11 -23.44
C LEU A 8 -3.38 28.40 -24.87
N PRO A 9 -2.51 28.86 -25.79
CA PRO A 9 -2.82 29.00 -27.20
C PRO A 9 -3.19 27.65 -27.82
N ASP A 10 -4.12 27.64 -28.77
CA ASP A 10 -4.57 26.41 -29.42
C ASP A 10 -3.48 25.75 -30.27
N GLU A 11 -2.49 26.52 -30.73
CA GLU A 11 -1.29 25.98 -31.39
C GLU A 11 -0.42 25.18 -30.43
N LEU A 12 -0.17 25.68 -29.21
CA LEU A 12 0.57 24.95 -28.18
C LEU A 12 -0.21 23.73 -27.69
N LYS A 13 -1.54 23.83 -27.55
CA LYS A 13 -2.39 22.67 -27.22
C LYS A 13 -2.29 21.59 -28.29
N ARG A 14 -2.35 21.96 -29.57
CA ARG A 14 -2.19 21.04 -30.72
C ARG A 14 -0.78 20.46 -30.78
N MET A 15 0.25 21.26 -30.52
CA MET A 15 1.65 20.82 -30.49
C MET A 15 1.89 19.76 -29.42
N VAL A 16 1.37 19.98 -28.20
CA VAL A 16 1.44 18.99 -27.11
C VAL A 16 0.59 17.76 -27.43
N TRP A 17 -0.61 17.94 -27.97
CA TRP A 17 -1.52 16.84 -28.33
C TRP A 17 -0.94 15.93 -29.42
N ASN A 18 -0.27 16.50 -30.42
CA ASN A 18 0.31 15.76 -31.55
C ASN A 18 1.78 15.36 -31.31
N SER A 19 2.32 15.63 -30.13
CA SER A 19 3.73 15.32 -29.83
C SER A 19 3.97 13.81 -29.78
N THR A 20 4.97 13.36 -30.54
CA THR A 20 5.53 12.00 -30.48
C THR A 20 6.78 12.01 -29.60
N VAL A 21 7.33 10.82 -29.29
CA VAL A 21 8.54 10.68 -28.44
C VAL A 21 9.72 11.51 -28.96
N GLU A 22 9.85 11.65 -30.28
CA GLU A 22 10.92 12.40 -30.95
C GLU A 22 10.74 13.93 -30.83
N ASN A 23 9.50 14.40 -30.82
CA ASN A 23 9.16 15.83 -30.78
C ASN A 23 8.82 16.34 -29.38
N LEU A 24 8.78 15.45 -28.38
CA LEU A 24 8.47 15.75 -27.00
C LEU A 24 9.41 16.81 -26.38
N PRO A 25 10.74 16.81 -26.62
CA PRO A 25 11.64 17.82 -26.06
C PRO A 25 11.33 19.23 -26.60
N ALA A 26 10.98 19.34 -27.89
CA ALA A 26 10.63 20.62 -28.49
C ALA A 26 9.28 21.13 -27.97
N ALA A 27 8.27 20.26 -27.93
CA ALA A 27 6.94 20.60 -27.40
C ALA A 27 6.98 20.97 -25.92
N SER A 28 7.80 20.29 -25.11
CA SER A 28 7.97 20.61 -23.69
C SER A 28 8.71 21.93 -23.49
N SER A 29 9.73 22.21 -24.31
CA SER A 29 10.47 23.48 -24.29
C SER A 29 9.56 24.66 -24.64
N SER A 30 8.78 24.57 -25.72
CA SER A 30 7.85 25.63 -26.11
C SER A 30 6.71 25.83 -25.11
N LEU A 31 6.20 24.75 -24.49
CA LEU A 31 5.22 24.86 -23.42
C LEU A 31 5.82 25.52 -22.18
N LEU A 32 7.04 25.13 -21.79
CA LEU A 32 7.73 25.70 -20.63
C LEU A 32 8.02 27.19 -20.85
N GLU A 33 8.54 27.57 -22.02
CA GLU A 33 8.80 28.96 -22.38
C GLU A 33 7.53 29.81 -22.33
N PHE A 34 6.41 29.29 -22.82
CA PHE A 34 5.13 29.97 -22.72
C PHE A 34 4.67 30.15 -21.26
N LEU A 35 4.75 29.09 -20.45
CA LEU A 35 4.40 29.15 -19.03
C LEU A 35 5.29 30.14 -18.25
N LEU A 36 6.60 30.16 -18.54
CA LEU A 36 7.57 31.09 -17.96
C LEU A 36 7.40 32.54 -18.42
N ASN A 37 6.50 32.82 -19.37
CA ASN A 37 6.12 34.18 -19.74
C ASN A 37 4.73 34.58 -19.22
N LEU A 38 3.99 33.68 -18.56
CA LEU A 38 2.67 33.97 -18.02
C LEU A 38 2.75 34.49 -16.57
N PRO A 39 2.35 35.73 -16.26
CA PRO A 39 2.32 36.24 -14.89
C PRO A 39 1.45 35.39 -13.95
N GLN A 40 0.38 34.79 -14.46
CA GLN A 40 -0.52 33.91 -13.70
C GLN A 40 0.16 32.58 -13.35
N PHE A 41 1.08 32.10 -14.20
CA PHE A 41 1.91 30.93 -13.87
C PHE A 41 2.86 31.27 -12.74
N HIS A 42 3.55 32.41 -12.81
CA HIS A 42 4.42 32.86 -11.71
C HIS A 42 3.65 33.12 -10.43
N GLN A 43 2.45 33.69 -10.51
CA GLN A 43 1.61 33.88 -9.34
C GLN A 43 1.21 32.52 -8.76
N MET A 44 0.78 31.56 -9.58
CA MET A 44 0.50 30.20 -9.11
C MET A 44 1.74 29.54 -8.50
N VAL A 45 2.91 29.65 -9.13
CA VAL A 45 4.17 29.10 -8.60
C VAL A 45 4.54 29.80 -7.30
N ARG A 46 4.39 31.12 -7.20
CA ARG A 46 4.59 31.89 -5.97
C ARG A 46 3.58 31.48 -4.90
N ASP A 47 2.30 31.34 -5.19
CA ASP A 47 1.29 30.89 -4.23
C ASP A 47 1.60 29.46 -3.74
N LEU A 48 2.14 28.61 -4.62
CA LEU A 48 2.60 27.26 -4.27
C LEU A 48 3.94 27.24 -3.50
N ALA A 49 4.76 28.28 -3.63
CA ALA A 49 6.11 28.39 -3.08
C ALA A 49 6.27 29.46 -1.98
N ALA A 50 5.24 30.27 -1.71
CA ALA A 50 5.24 31.36 -0.75
C ALA A 50 5.31 30.76 0.65
N PRO A 51 6.32 31.06 1.48
CA PRO A 51 6.50 30.40 2.77
C PRO A 51 5.29 30.52 3.71
N GLU A 52 4.61 31.66 3.66
CA GLU A 52 3.49 32.03 4.54
C GLU A 52 2.17 31.32 4.18
N ASP A 53 1.93 31.08 2.88
CA ASP A 53 0.80 30.30 2.36
C ASP A 53 1.21 28.89 1.90
N SER A 54 2.48 28.53 2.07
CA SER A 54 2.97 27.20 1.76
C SER A 54 2.27 26.24 2.70
N LEU A 55 1.41 25.41 2.12
CA LEU A 55 1.02 24.11 2.66
C LEU A 55 2.25 23.17 2.87
N CYS A 56 3.48 23.69 2.79
CA CYS A 56 4.76 23.02 2.80
C CYS A 56 5.70 23.55 3.90
N ALA A 57 5.21 24.31 4.89
CA ALA A 57 5.91 24.39 6.16
C ALA A 57 5.80 23.02 6.84
N LYS A 58 6.75 22.12 6.54
CA LYS A 58 6.93 20.82 7.19
C LYS A 58 6.89 21.04 8.71
N ASN A 59 5.79 20.66 9.36
CA ASN A 59 5.51 20.96 10.75
C ASN A 59 5.19 19.66 11.50
N LYS A 60 6.13 19.24 12.36
CA LYS A 60 6.00 18.02 13.17
C LYS A 60 4.75 18.07 14.07
N ALA A 61 4.49 19.21 14.72
CA ALA A 61 3.35 19.37 15.62
C ALA A 61 2.02 19.24 14.88
N ALA A 62 1.88 19.91 13.73
CA ALA A 62 0.69 19.80 12.89
C ALA A 62 0.47 18.36 12.39
N ALA A 63 1.54 17.66 11.98
CA ALA A 63 1.47 16.25 11.58
C ALA A 63 1.02 15.35 12.75
N MET A 64 1.49 15.61 13.96
CA MET A 64 1.08 14.85 15.16
C MET A 64 -0.38 15.09 15.54
N GLU A 65 -0.88 16.31 15.46
CA GLU A 65 -2.30 16.60 15.70
C GLU A 65 -3.20 15.94 14.65
N LEU A 66 -2.83 16.01 13.37
CA LEU A 66 -3.55 15.31 12.31
C LEU A 66 -3.52 13.78 12.48
N LYS A 67 -2.38 13.23 12.92
CA LYS A 67 -2.27 11.81 13.30
C LYS A 67 -3.24 11.47 14.43
N LYS A 68 -3.28 12.28 15.50
CA LYS A 68 -4.16 12.07 16.65
C LYS A 68 -5.63 12.11 16.24
N LYS A 69 -6.03 13.10 15.44
CA LYS A 69 -7.38 13.19 14.86
C LYS A 69 -7.71 11.99 13.99
N GLY A 70 -6.78 11.58 13.12
CA GLY A 70 -6.94 10.38 12.28
C GLY A 70 -7.12 9.10 13.10
N ASN A 71 -6.38 8.96 14.20
CA ASN A 71 -6.53 7.83 15.14
C ASN A 71 -7.92 7.85 15.78
N GLN A 72 -8.42 9.01 16.18
CA GLN A 72 -9.76 9.16 16.75
C GLN A 72 -10.85 8.76 15.74
N CYS A 73 -10.77 9.27 14.50
CA CYS A 73 -11.67 8.87 13.42
C CYS A 73 -11.63 7.36 13.16
N TYR A 74 -10.43 6.76 13.15
CA TYR A 74 -10.26 5.32 12.95
C TYR A 74 -10.92 4.51 14.08
N SER A 75 -10.73 4.92 15.34
CA SER A 75 -11.37 4.26 16.48
C SER A 75 -12.89 4.40 16.46
N ASN A 76 -13.42 5.50 15.91
CA ASN A 76 -14.84 5.72 15.72
C ASN A 76 -15.43 4.98 14.49
N GLY A 77 -14.59 4.27 13.71
CA GLY A 77 -15.00 3.58 12.48
C GLY A 77 -15.16 4.51 11.26
N ASP A 78 -14.91 5.82 11.40
CA ASP A 78 -14.91 6.76 10.28
C ASP A 78 -13.59 6.67 9.51
N TYR A 79 -13.54 5.66 8.63
CA TYR A 79 -12.37 5.36 7.82
C TYR A 79 -12.08 6.43 6.76
N ALA A 80 -13.10 7.11 6.22
CA ALA A 80 -12.91 8.16 5.24
C ALA A 80 -12.22 9.38 5.86
N ALA A 81 -12.69 9.84 7.03
CA ALA A 81 -12.05 10.94 7.75
C ALA A 81 -10.65 10.55 8.25
N ALA A 82 -10.45 9.30 8.68
CA ALA A 82 -9.14 8.81 9.09
C ALA A 82 -8.13 8.86 7.92
N LEU A 83 -8.49 8.36 6.73
CA LEU A 83 -7.65 8.42 5.54
C LEU A 83 -7.29 9.87 5.16
N HIS A 84 -8.28 10.77 5.25
CA HIS A 84 -8.08 12.19 4.98
C HIS A 84 -7.05 12.79 5.94
N CYS A 85 -7.22 12.58 7.24
CA CYS A 85 -6.32 13.08 8.28
C CYS A 85 -4.90 12.53 8.13
N TYR A 86 -4.72 11.21 7.93
CA TYR A 86 -3.39 10.63 7.71
C TYR A 86 -2.73 11.14 6.43
N SER A 87 -3.50 11.35 5.36
CA SER A 87 -2.96 11.88 4.10
C SER A 87 -2.61 13.37 4.19
N GLN A 88 -3.31 14.15 5.02
CA GLN A 88 -2.89 15.51 5.35
C GLN A 88 -1.64 15.50 6.24
N ALA A 89 -1.59 14.63 7.25
CA ALA A 89 -0.44 14.50 8.14
C ALA A 89 0.84 14.17 7.36
N LEU A 90 0.76 13.27 6.37
CA LEU A 90 1.88 12.92 5.49
C LEU A 90 2.36 14.08 4.62
N ARG A 91 1.47 15.03 4.25
CA ARG A 91 1.84 16.21 3.46
C ARG A 91 2.62 17.23 4.27
N VAL A 92 2.30 17.37 5.55
CA VAL A 92 2.93 18.36 6.44
C VAL A 92 4.03 17.75 7.33
N ALA A 93 4.22 16.43 7.31
CA ALA A 93 5.25 15.79 8.12
C ALA A 93 6.66 16.19 7.64
N PRO A 94 7.58 16.50 8.55
CA PRO A 94 8.98 16.74 8.19
C PRO A 94 9.61 15.46 7.64
N GLN A 95 10.29 15.62 6.51
CA GLN A 95 11.01 14.54 5.82
C GLN A 95 12.44 14.37 6.35
N GLU A 96 12.98 15.46 6.89
CA GLU A 96 14.30 15.53 7.51
C GLU A 96 14.09 15.64 9.00
N ALA A 97 14.20 14.52 9.68
CA ALA A 97 14.36 14.49 11.12
C ALA A 97 15.37 13.38 11.40
N ASP A 98 16.32 13.69 12.29
CA ASP A 98 17.42 12.84 12.72
C ASP A 98 17.03 11.36 12.84
N ASP A 99 17.99 10.44 12.72
CA ASP A 99 17.79 8.97 12.67
C ASP A 99 16.92 8.35 13.80
N ARG A 100 16.50 9.13 14.81
CA ARG A 100 15.53 8.74 15.84
C ARG A 100 14.06 9.14 15.56
N ASP A 101 13.77 10.05 14.62
CA ASP A 101 12.44 10.64 14.37
C ASP A 101 11.78 10.24 13.03
N ARG A 102 12.48 9.50 12.17
CA ARG A 102 11.92 8.87 10.94
C ARG A 102 10.66 8.01 11.20
N SER A 103 10.47 7.66 12.47
CA SER A 103 9.33 6.96 13.05
C SER A 103 7.96 7.63 12.79
N LEU A 104 7.88 8.96 12.74
CA LEU A 104 6.57 9.62 12.55
C LEU A 104 5.97 9.32 11.18
N VAL A 105 6.76 9.50 10.11
CA VAL A 105 6.31 9.28 8.73
C VAL A 105 5.98 7.79 8.51
N ALA A 106 6.83 6.88 9.02
CA ALA A 106 6.55 5.45 8.99
C ALA A 106 5.24 5.09 9.70
N ALA A 107 5.00 5.65 10.89
CA ALA A 107 3.76 5.43 11.65
C ALA A 107 2.53 5.97 10.90
N LEU A 108 2.64 7.11 10.21
CA LEU A 108 1.55 7.66 9.41
C LEU A 108 1.18 6.76 8.23
N PHE A 109 2.18 6.26 7.50
CA PHE A 109 1.94 5.26 6.44
C PHE A 109 1.30 3.99 7.01
N LEU A 110 1.79 3.48 8.15
CA LEU A 110 1.21 2.29 8.77
C LEU A 110 -0.23 2.50 9.25
N ASN A 111 -0.53 3.65 9.83
CA ASN A 111 -1.88 3.98 10.27
C ASN A 111 -2.83 4.06 9.08
N ARG A 112 -2.39 4.68 7.97
CA ARG A 112 -3.17 4.72 6.73
C ARG A 112 -3.35 3.34 6.10
N ALA A 113 -2.29 2.51 6.09
CA ALA A 113 -2.36 1.10 5.67
C ALA A 113 -3.37 0.30 6.50
N SER A 114 -3.44 0.55 7.81
CA SER A 114 -4.42 -0.08 8.70
C SER A 114 -5.86 0.25 8.30
N VAL A 115 -6.12 1.48 7.82
CA VAL A 115 -7.44 1.86 7.30
C VAL A 115 -7.73 1.14 5.99
N PHE A 116 -6.78 1.13 5.06
CA PHE A 116 -6.94 0.42 3.79
C PHE A 116 -7.21 -1.07 3.99
N HIS A 117 -6.50 -1.71 4.92
CA HIS A 117 -6.76 -3.10 5.30
C HIS A 117 -8.18 -3.29 5.85
N ARG A 118 -8.68 -2.38 6.68
CA ARG A 118 -10.06 -2.46 7.21
C ARG A 118 -11.12 -2.33 6.11
N GLN A 119 -10.83 -1.56 5.07
CA GLN A 119 -11.71 -1.38 3.92
C GLN A 119 -11.55 -2.44 2.83
N GLY A 120 -10.65 -3.41 2.99
CA GLY A 120 -10.36 -4.43 1.96
C GLY A 120 -9.52 -3.91 0.77
N LEU A 121 -8.98 -2.69 0.86
CA LEU A 121 -8.09 -2.08 -0.13
C LEU A 121 -6.66 -2.61 0.06
N LEU A 122 -6.47 -3.90 -0.21
CA LEU A 122 -5.26 -4.63 0.19
C LEU A 122 -4.01 -4.19 -0.60
N LYS A 123 -4.15 -3.78 -1.87
CA LYS A 123 -3.02 -3.30 -2.69
C LYS A 123 -2.48 -1.98 -2.18
N GLU A 124 -3.36 -1.07 -1.78
CA GLU A 124 -3.05 0.21 -1.18
C GLU A 124 -2.41 0.02 0.20
N CYS A 125 -2.92 -0.93 0.99
CA CYS A 125 -2.31 -1.35 2.24
C CYS A 125 -0.86 -1.81 2.03
N LEU A 126 -0.60 -2.72 1.07
CA LEU A 126 0.75 -3.19 0.77
C LEU A 126 1.68 -2.04 0.38
N ARG A 127 1.22 -1.11 -0.47
CA ARG A 127 2.01 0.05 -0.89
C ARG A 127 2.43 0.93 0.29
N ASP A 128 1.50 1.21 1.21
CA ASP A 128 1.81 2.03 2.39
C ASP A 128 2.67 1.27 3.41
N CYS A 129 2.47 -0.03 3.60
CA CYS A 129 3.39 -0.86 4.41
C CYS A 129 4.81 -0.83 3.84
N ASN A 130 4.97 -0.95 2.52
CA ASN A 130 6.28 -0.88 1.86
C ASN A 130 6.96 0.47 2.08
N ARG A 131 6.23 1.58 1.99
CA ARG A 131 6.76 2.91 2.31
C ARG A 131 7.17 3.03 3.77
N ALA A 132 6.36 2.51 4.69
CA ALA A 132 6.71 2.48 6.11
C ALA A 132 8.00 1.69 6.37
N LEU A 133 8.19 0.56 5.69
CA LEU A 133 9.36 -0.31 5.83
C LEU A 133 10.62 0.23 5.15
N GLN A 134 10.49 0.96 4.04
CA GLN A 134 11.61 1.70 3.44
C GLN A 134 12.15 2.76 4.40
N ILE A 135 11.26 3.35 5.20
CA ILE A 135 11.60 4.36 6.19
C ILE A 135 12.18 3.71 7.45
N SER A 136 11.50 2.69 7.98
CA SER A 136 11.89 1.98 9.20
C SER A 136 11.84 0.46 8.97
N PRO A 137 12.96 -0.16 8.56
CA PRO A 137 13.01 -1.59 8.27
C PRO A 137 12.76 -2.49 9.49
N SER A 138 13.00 -2.00 10.71
CA SER A 138 12.75 -2.72 11.97
C SER A 138 11.33 -2.56 12.50
N TYR A 139 10.42 -1.92 11.75
CA TYR A 139 9.07 -1.63 12.24
C TYR A 139 8.17 -2.87 12.23
N SER A 140 8.24 -3.68 13.29
CA SER A 140 7.51 -4.95 13.44
C SER A 140 6.02 -4.86 13.04
N LYS A 141 5.31 -3.80 13.47
CA LYS A 141 3.89 -3.62 13.15
C LYS A 141 3.62 -3.43 11.64
N ALA A 142 4.57 -2.87 10.89
CA ALA A 142 4.44 -2.71 9.44
C ALA A 142 4.65 -4.04 8.71
N TRP A 143 5.61 -4.86 9.15
CA TRP A 143 5.76 -6.25 8.69
C TRP A 143 4.50 -7.07 8.97
N TYR A 144 3.98 -7.00 10.19
CA TYR A 144 2.76 -7.70 10.57
C TYR A 144 1.56 -7.31 9.68
N ARG A 145 1.35 -6.00 9.47
CA ARG A 145 0.27 -5.51 8.61
C ARG A 145 0.44 -5.94 7.15
N ARG A 146 1.66 -5.93 6.62
CA ARG A 146 1.95 -6.39 5.26
C ARG A 146 1.68 -7.89 5.12
N GLY A 147 2.10 -8.69 6.10
CA GLY A 147 1.83 -10.12 6.15
C GLY A 147 0.34 -10.45 6.15
N LYS A 148 -0.46 -9.73 6.96
CA LYS A 148 -1.92 -9.89 6.94
C LYS A 148 -2.56 -9.51 5.61
N ALA A 149 -2.11 -8.42 4.99
CA ALA A 149 -2.61 -8.00 3.68
C ALA A 149 -2.25 -9.04 2.59
N ASN A 150 -1.04 -9.59 2.63
CA ASN A 150 -0.61 -10.67 1.75
C ASN A 150 -1.44 -11.95 1.96
N ALA A 151 -1.71 -12.34 3.21
CA ALA A 151 -2.57 -13.49 3.51
C ALA A 151 -3.99 -13.30 2.95
N ALA A 152 -4.56 -12.10 3.12
CA ALA A 152 -5.89 -11.77 2.59
C ALA A 152 -5.94 -11.71 1.05
N LEU A 153 -4.81 -11.45 0.38
CA LEU A 153 -4.67 -11.52 -1.09
C LEU A 153 -4.40 -12.94 -1.60
N GLY A 154 -4.19 -13.92 -0.72
CA GLY A 154 -3.77 -15.28 -1.09
C GLY A 154 -2.26 -15.43 -1.35
N ASN A 155 -1.48 -14.36 -1.18
CA ASN A 155 -0.01 -14.34 -1.28
C ASN A 155 0.61 -14.96 -0.03
N ARG A 156 0.39 -16.26 0.10
CA ARG A 156 0.57 -16.98 1.35
C ARG A 156 2.03 -17.13 1.75
N GLN A 157 2.91 -17.35 0.78
CA GLN A 157 4.35 -17.51 1.04
C GLN A 157 4.94 -16.18 1.55
N GLU A 158 4.58 -15.08 0.91
CA GLU A 158 4.95 -13.72 1.30
C GLU A 158 4.39 -13.38 2.68
N ALA A 159 3.17 -13.80 3.00
CA ALA A 159 2.58 -13.61 4.31
C ALA A 159 3.39 -14.30 5.42
N ILE A 160 3.82 -15.55 5.21
CA ILE A 160 4.62 -16.30 6.18
C ILE A 160 5.98 -15.62 6.40
N LEU A 161 6.64 -15.19 5.32
CA LEU A 161 7.92 -14.48 5.41
C LEU A 161 7.77 -13.15 6.18
N ASP A 162 6.77 -12.35 5.82
CA ASP A 162 6.52 -11.06 6.48
C ASP A 162 6.19 -11.22 7.97
N LEU A 163 5.36 -12.19 8.33
CA LEU A 163 5.02 -12.46 9.73
C LEU A 163 6.20 -13.04 10.51
N GLY A 164 7.06 -13.84 9.88
CA GLY A 164 8.32 -14.31 10.48
C GLY A 164 9.22 -13.13 10.87
N VAL A 165 9.47 -12.21 9.93
CA VAL A 165 10.25 -10.99 10.21
C VAL A 165 9.55 -10.13 11.28
N ALA A 166 8.22 -10.00 11.23
CA ALA A 166 7.47 -9.25 12.24
C ALA A 166 7.70 -9.82 13.66
N LYS A 167 7.70 -11.15 13.79
CA LYS A 167 7.92 -11.86 15.06
C LYS A 167 9.33 -11.63 15.60
N ASP A 168 10.34 -11.68 14.74
CA ASP A 168 11.74 -11.47 15.12
C ASP A 168 11.99 -10.04 15.60
N MET A 169 11.33 -9.07 14.97
CA MET A 169 11.42 -7.64 15.30
C MET A 169 10.52 -7.23 16.48
N GLU A 170 9.54 -8.03 16.86
CA GLU A 170 8.64 -7.73 17.99
C GLU A 170 9.40 -7.91 19.31
N ILE A 171 9.18 -7.00 20.26
CA ILE A 171 9.84 -7.04 21.57
C ILE A 171 8.89 -7.60 22.62
N SER A 172 7.58 -7.34 22.48
CA SER A 172 6.55 -7.79 23.41
C SER A 172 6.24 -9.27 23.23
N LEU A 173 6.26 -10.03 24.34
CA LEU A 173 5.85 -11.44 24.33
C LEU A 173 4.40 -11.63 23.86
N ALA A 174 3.50 -10.71 24.25
CA ALA A 174 2.11 -10.77 23.81
C ALA A 174 1.98 -10.55 22.29
N GLY A 175 2.76 -9.61 21.74
CA GLY A 175 2.82 -9.36 20.30
C GLY A 175 3.37 -10.57 19.55
N LYS A 176 4.45 -11.19 20.04
CA LYS A 176 5.01 -12.43 19.46
C LYS A 176 3.98 -13.54 19.42
N ARG A 177 3.29 -13.81 20.53
CA ARG A 177 2.24 -14.83 20.60
C ARG A 177 1.10 -14.55 19.62
N GLN A 178 0.70 -13.29 19.47
CA GLN A 178 -0.32 -12.91 18.49
C GLN A 178 0.13 -13.21 17.05
N ILE A 179 1.39 -12.89 16.72
CA ILE A 179 1.96 -13.15 15.39
C ILE A 179 2.10 -14.66 15.15
N GLU A 180 2.51 -15.43 16.16
CA GLU A 180 2.59 -16.89 16.11
C GLU A 180 1.22 -17.52 15.82
N CYS A 181 0.16 -17.11 16.53
CA CYS A 181 -1.19 -17.61 16.27
C CYS A 181 -1.63 -17.33 14.81
N GLU A 182 -1.30 -16.16 14.26
CA GLU A 182 -1.62 -15.81 12.87
C GLU A 182 -0.82 -16.66 11.87
N LEU A 183 0.47 -16.91 12.15
CA LEU A 183 1.30 -17.82 11.37
C LEU A 183 0.74 -19.24 11.36
N ASP A 184 0.35 -19.77 12.52
CA ASP A 184 -0.21 -21.11 12.64
C ASP A 184 -1.53 -21.22 11.89
N MET A 185 -2.43 -20.24 12.02
CA MET A 185 -3.68 -20.20 11.26
C MET A 185 -3.45 -20.23 9.76
N ILE A 186 -2.48 -19.46 9.27
CA ILE A 186 -2.08 -19.53 7.88
C ILE A 186 -1.59 -20.95 7.62
N ILE A 187 -0.49 -21.41 8.22
CA ILE A 187 0.18 -22.71 7.97
C ILE A 187 -0.81 -23.90 7.97
N SER A 188 -1.71 -24.00 8.95
CA SER A 188 -2.68 -25.08 9.04
C SER A 188 -3.64 -25.14 7.84
N GLN A 189 -4.05 -24.00 7.28
CA GLN A 189 -4.89 -23.97 6.07
C GLN A 189 -4.20 -24.57 4.81
N ARG A 190 -2.87 -24.71 4.79
CA ARG A 190 -2.14 -25.40 3.68
C ARG A 190 -2.17 -26.90 3.85
N GLN A 191 -2.07 -27.38 5.09
CA GLN A 191 -2.08 -28.81 5.35
C GLN A 191 -3.46 -29.42 5.05
N SER A 192 -4.54 -28.69 5.35
CA SER A 192 -5.89 -29.10 4.94
C SER A 192 -6.07 -29.07 3.41
N ALA A 193 -5.63 -27.99 2.74
CA ALA A 193 -5.72 -27.89 1.28
C ALA A 193 -4.87 -28.95 0.55
N SER A 194 -3.64 -29.21 1.02
CA SER A 194 -2.76 -30.24 0.45
C SER A 194 -3.35 -31.63 0.61
N ARG A 195 -3.86 -31.97 1.80
CA ARG A 195 -4.48 -33.29 2.06
C ARG A 195 -5.69 -33.54 1.17
N ILE A 196 -6.51 -32.52 0.88
CA ILE A 196 -7.67 -32.65 -0.02
C ILE A 196 -7.22 -32.92 -1.47
N VAL A 197 -6.15 -32.25 -1.93
CA VAL A 197 -5.59 -32.48 -3.27
C VAL A 197 -4.99 -33.89 -3.39
N ASP A 198 -4.26 -34.34 -2.37
CA ASP A 198 -3.70 -35.70 -2.30
C ASP A 198 -4.82 -36.77 -2.28
N GLN A 199 -5.93 -36.50 -1.59
CA GLN A 199 -7.07 -37.41 -1.54
C GLN A 199 -7.88 -37.44 -2.85
N CYS A 200 -8.04 -36.30 -3.54
CA CYS A 200 -8.70 -36.26 -4.85
C CYS A 200 -7.88 -36.97 -5.94
N SER A 201 -6.55 -36.84 -5.90
CA SER A 201 -5.66 -37.51 -6.86
C SER A 201 -5.65 -39.04 -6.67
N GLN A 202 -5.76 -39.55 -5.44
CA GLN A 202 -5.92 -40.99 -5.20
C GLN A 202 -7.27 -41.55 -5.66
N ILE A 203 -8.35 -40.77 -5.59
CA ILE A 203 -9.67 -41.20 -6.11
C ILE A 203 -9.65 -41.31 -7.65
N SER A 204 -8.90 -40.43 -8.33
CA SER A 204 -8.78 -40.46 -9.79
C SER A 204 -7.93 -41.61 -10.35
N THR A 205 -7.05 -42.21 -9.55
CA THR A 205 -6.18 -43.33 -9.96
C THR A 205 -6.70 -44.71 -9.54
N GLY A 206 -7.69 -44.78 -8.64
CA GLY A 206 -8.27 -46.03 -8.14
C GLY A 206 -9.44 -46.63 -8.95
N GLY A 207 -9.80 -46.05 -10.10
CA GLY A 207 -10.98 -46.43 -10.89
C GLY A 207 -10.79 -47.53 -11.96
N ALA A 208 -9.62 -48.15 -12.09
CA ALA A 208 -9.34 -49.12 -13.14
C ALA A 208 -8.91 -50.50 -12.59
N GLY A 209 -9.91 -51.35 -12.32
CA GLY A 209 -9.75 -52.79 -12.03
C GLY A 209 -10.77 -53.23 -10.97
N ALA A 210 -11.50 -54.34 -11.05
CA ALA A 210 -11.57 -55.49 -11.93
C ALA A 210 -12.84 -56.27 -11.51
N GLY A 211 -13.35 -57.20 -12.32
CA GLY A 211 -14.29 -58.20 -11.77
C GLY A 211 -15.26 -58.94 -12.69
N THR A 212 -14.83 -59.46 -13.84
CA THR A 212 -15.57 -60.56 -14.50
C THR A 212 -15.04 -61.89 -14.00
N SER A 213 -15.61 -62.42 -12.92
CA SER A 213 -15.38 -63.80 -12.47
C SER A 213 -16.55 -64.66 -12.97
N ASN A 214 -16.29 -65.44 -14.02
CA ASN A 214 -17.25 -66.36 -14.61
C ASN A 214 -17.22 -67.70 -13.85
N THR A 215 -18.38 -68.12 -13.37
CA THR A 215 -18.60 -69.31 -12.54
C THR A 215 -18.93 -70.50 -13.46
N THR A 216 -18.02 -71.46 -13.60
CA THR A 216 -18.30 -72.70 -14.33
C THR A 216 -18.79 -73.77 -13.35
N LEU A 217 -20.07 -74.14 -13.49
CA LEU A 217 -20.73 -75.22 -12.75
C LEU A 217 -20.17 -76.60 -13.12
N LYS A 218 -19.97 -77.43 -12.09
CA LYS A 218 -19.94 -78.90 -12.19
C LYS A 218 -21.37 -79.44 -12.11
N THR A 219 -21.80 -80.21 -13.09
CA THR A 219 -22.46 -81.52 -12.95
C THR A 219 -22.54 -82.19 -14.31
#